data_AF-A0A397UNS2-F1
#
_entry.id   AF-A0A397UNS2-F1
#
_cell.length_a   1.000
_cell.length_b   1.000
_cell.length_c   1.000
_cell.angle_alpha   90.00
_cell.angle_beta   90.00
_cell.angle_gamma   90.00
#
_symmetry.space_group_name_H-M   'P 1'
#
loop_
_entity.id
_entity.type
_entity.pdbx_description
1 polymer ?
#
loop_
_entity_poly.entity_id
_entity_poly.type
_entity_poly.pdbx_seq_one_letter_code
_entity_poly.pdbx_strand_id
1 'polypeptide(L)'
;MSTRVPNEELPILEALINIRNRLQALKQDRQNYIKVQAVTEIYDEVTEQVTKLNDLREKATEPPSKDNRVNDVLDDVFQLLSLFFITVGKSRESPATYAQLATIKQCLEHLNESGVYTQDEISAYQNRLSEFRKIIHVERDEVIPEPQMKLLRRKLVSCEMVLNQLLESVSNISEELVPIHQSLVEIKRNLGAIGTKSEFEISDIIPYQIKLRAIDSKRVDGKFLSSDGSIPSGQAHVIGLLEECYEDAHELIACQNNVAEFLKPLYDRLIDLKSQLERLVLTHRWSLRETDLWSYQLQLTKIDNMRKDGKFYDDEGNIPEGQATLLYLLHKCYRLVYKLLSSSEPIAEPLIPIHNQLRTVRKLLLEVKKLGGPFTTRELYHYQMKLASIDNLRKDGKFLDTDGSVPEGQGIVMALLNECYDILFEMKTDMEEEE
;
A
#
# COMPACT_ATOMS: atom_id res chain seq x y z
N MET A 1 21.93 -5.07 -20.52
CA MET A 1 22.93 -4.06 -20.94
C MET A 1 23.58 -3.52 -19.68
N SER A 2 24.92 -3.46 -19.59
CA SER A 2 25.60 -2.98 -18.39
C SER A 2 25.18 -1.54 -18.07
N THR A 3 24.55 -1.36 -16.91
CA THR A 3 24.20 -0.06 -16.34
C THR A 3 25.49 0.75 -16.18
N ARG A 4 25.67 1.75 -17.03
CA ARG A 4 26.90 2.54 -17.13
C ARG A 4 26.91 3.55 -15.99
N VAL A 5 27.45 3.14 -14.84
CA VAL A 5 27.65 4.02 -13.69
C VAL A 5 28.89 4.88 -13.96
N PRO A 6 28.81 6.21 -13.85
CA PRO A 6 29.99 7.07 -13.96
C PRO A 6 31.05 6.67 -12.94
N ASN A 7 32.34 6.70 -13.31
CA ASN A 7 33.43 6.31 -12.41
C ASN A 7 33.43 7.11 -11.10
N GLU A 8 32.97 8.37 -11.15
CA GLU A 8 32.86 9.27 -10.01
C GLU A 8 31.74 8.85 -9.02
N GLU A 9 30.70 8.16 -9.50
CA GLU A 9 29.61 7.67 -8.63
C GLU A 9 29.89 6.26 -8.07
N LEU A 10 30.95 5.56 -8.51
CA LEU A 10 31.28 4.21 -8.03
C LEU A 10 31.52 4.11 -6.51
N PRO A 11 32.26 5.04 -5.87
CA PRO A 11 32.47 4.97 -4.42
C PRO A 11 31.15 5.13 -3.64
N ILE A 12 30.24 5.97 -4.15
CA ILE A 12 28.91 6.16 -3.56
C ILE A 12 28.07 4.90 -3.73
N LEU A 13 28.13 4.26 -4.91
CA LEU A 13 27.45 3.00 -5.16
C LEU A 13 27.89 1.92 -4.17
N GLU A 14 29.20 1.77 -3.95
CA GLU A 14 29.75 0.78 -3.01
C GLU A 14 29.28 1.04 -1.57
N ALA A 15 29.29 2.31 -1.14
CA ALA A 15 28.78 2.71 0.17
C ALA A 15 27.29 2.38 0.33
N LEU A 16 26.46 2.73 -0.66
CA LEU A 16 25.02 2.44 -0.64
C LEU A 16 24.72 0.93 -0.65
N ILE A 17 25.50 0.14 -1.38
CA ILE A 17 25.38 -1.33 -1.35
C ILE A 17 25.68 -1.88 0.05
N ASN A 18 26.72 -1.37 0.71
CA ASN A 18 27.07 -1.78 2.07
C ASN A 18 25.96 -1.41 3.07
N ILE A 19 25.44 -0.19 2.98
CA ILE A 19 24.29 0.26 3.77
C ILE A 19 23.08 -0.66 3.55
N ARG A 20 22.74 -0.97 2.30
CA ARG A 20 21.64 -1.88 1.97
C ARG A 20 21.84 -3.26 2.62
N ASN A 21 23.06 -3.80 2.58
CA ASN A 21 23.36 -5.10 3.18
C ASN A 21 23.22 -5.07 4.72
N ARG A 22 23.63 -3.98 5.37
CA ARG A 22 23.43 -3.77 6.82
C ARG A 22 21.95 -3.69 7.18
N LEU A 23 21.15 -2.96 6.41
CA LEU A 23 19.69 -2.90 6.57
C LEU A 23 19.04 -4.27 6.39
N GLN A 24 19.49 -5.06 5.42
CA GLN A 24 19.00 -6.43 5.24
C GLN A 24 19.38 -7.37 6.39
N ALA A 25 20.61 -7.25 6.92
CA ALA A 25 21.02 -8.00 8.10
C ALA A 25 20.17 -7.63 9.32
N LEU A 26 19.92 -6.34 9.55
CA LEU A 26 19.06 -5.85 10.62
C LEU A 26 17.61 -6.36 10.48
N LYS A 27 17.09 -6.43 9.26
CA LYS A 27 15.76 -7.01 8.97
C LYS A 27 15.71 -8.50 9.35
N GLN A 28 16.81 -9.24 9.15
CA GLN A 28 16.88 -10.67 9.44
C GLN A 28 17.01 -10.99 10.93
N ASP A 29 17.42 -10.03 11.77
CA ASP A 29 17.48 -10.25 13.22
C ASP A 29 16.08 -10.40 13.80
N ARG A 30 15.69 -11.64 14.12
CA ARG A 30 14.42 -11.98 14.77
C ARG A 30 14.48 -12.08 16.29
N GLN A 31 15.68 -12.01 16.87
CA GLN A 31 15.87 -12.23 18.30
C GLN A 31 15.66 -10.95 19.10
N ASN A 32 15.98 -9.80 18.51
CA ASN A 32 15.90 -8.50 19.17
C ASN A 32 14.91 -7.56 18.46
N TYR A 33 14.36 -6.62 19.23
CA TYR A 33 13.63 -5.48 18.68
C TYR A 33 14.59 -4.52 17.99
N ILE A 34 14.11 -3.90 16.91
CA ILE A 34 14.90 -2.91 16.19
C ILE A 34 14.99 -1.62 17.00
N LYS A 35 16.22 -1.16 17.25
CA LYS A 35 16.48 0.06 18.01
C LYS A 35 16.36 1.30 17.13
N VAL A 36 15.71 2.33 17.64
CA VAL A 36 15.59 3.64 16.98
C VAL A 36 16.96 4.21 16.61
N GLN A 37 17.93 4.13 17.54
CA GLN A 37 19.29 4.66 17.34
C GLN A 37 20.01 4.02 16.15
N ALA A 38 19.89 2.69 15.99
CA ALA A 38 20.51 1.98 14.88
C ALA A 38 19.91 2.40 13.53
N VAL A 39 18.61 2.71 13.49
CA VAL A 39 17.95 3.20 12.27
C VAL A 39 18.37 4.63 11.96
N THR A 40 18.45 5.51 12.97
CA THR A 40 18.87 6.91 12.78
C THR A 40 20.33 7.02 12.34
N GLU A 41 21.24 6.20 12.90
CA GLU A 41 22.64 6.19 12.49
C GLU A 41 22.78 5.82 11.00
N ILE A 42 22.06 4.79 10.54
CA ILE A 42 22.10 4.41 9.11
C ILE A 42 21.46 5.51 8.25
N TYR A 43 20.41 6.17 8.73
CA TYR A 43 19.80 7.29 8.02
C TYR A 43 20.77 8.46 7.83
N ASP A 44 21.55 8.82 8.87
CA ASP A 44 22.56 9.87 8.79
C ASP A 44 23.66 9.52 7.78
N GLU A 45 24.12 8.26 7.75
CA GLU A 45 25.07 7.78 6.75
C GLU A 45 24.52 7.90 5.32
N VAL A 46 23.24 7.56 5.10
CA VAL A 46 22.59 7.71 3.78
C VAL A 46 22.50 9.18 3.39
N THR A 47 22.16 10.06 4.32
CA THR A 47 22.11 11.51 4.12
C THR A 47 23.45 12.05 3.64
N GLU A 48 24.56 11.59 4.22
CA GLU A 48 25.91 11.95 3.76
C GLU A 48 26.16 11.51 2.32
N GLN A 49 25.79 10.28 1.96
CA GLN A 49 25.95 9.77 0.59
C GLN A 49 25.08 10.52 -0.42
N VAL A 50 23.85 10.88 -0.06
CA VAL A 50 22.94 11.65 -0.93
C VAL A 50 23.47 13.08 -1.13
N THR A 51 24.05 13.68 -0.10
CA THR A 51 24.71 14.99 -0.20
C THR A 51 25.85 14.93 -1.21
N LYS A 52 26.77 13.97 -1.04
CA LYS A 52 27.88 13.74 -1.97
C LYS A 52 27.39 13.50 -3.40
N LEU A 53 26.34 12.70 -3.58
CA LEU A 53 25.77 12.40 -4.88
C LEU A 53 25.20 13.64 -5.57
N ASN A 54 24.47 14.48 -4.81
CA ASN A 54 23.92 15.72 -5.34
C ASN A 54 25.03 16.71 -5.70
N ASP A 55 26.06 16.87 -4.87
CA ASP A 55 27.19 17.76 -5.14
C ASP A 55 27.97 17.34 -6.40
N LEU A 56 28.12 16.03 -6.63
CA LEU A 56 28.74 15.51 -7.87
C LEU A 56 27.86 15.79 -9.09
N ARG A 57 26.56 15.52 -8.98
CA ARG A 57 25.60 15.70 -10.08
C ARG A 57 25.32 17.17 -10.42
N GLU A 58 25.42 18.08 -9.45
CA GLU A 58 25.30 19.53 -9.70
C GLU A 58 26.53 20.09 -10.44
N LYS A 59 27.69 19.45 -10.30
CA LYS A 59 28.91 19.80 -11.03
C LYS A 59 29.01 19.11 -12.39
N ALA A 60 28.19 18.08 -12.65
CA ALA A 60 28.19 17.35 -13.90
C ALA A 60 27.51 18.16 -15.02
N THR A 61 28.13 18.16 -16.20
CA THR A 61 27.62 18.88 -17.38
C THR A 61 26.41 18.18 -18.02
N GLU A 62 26.27 16.87 -17.81
CA GLU A 62 25.20 16.05 -18.36
C GLU A 62 24.33 15.46 -17.25
N PRO A 63 22.99 15.43 -17.44
CA PRO A 63 22.11 14.78 -16.48
C PRO A 63 22.39 13.27 -16.43
N PRO A 64 22.27 12.63 -15.26
CA PRO A 64 22.51 11.19 -15.14
C PRO A 64 21.53 10.41 -16.03
N SER A 65 22.01 9.30 -16.58
CA SER A 65 21.17 8.34 -17.32
C SER A 65 19.96 7.93 -16.48
N LYS A 66 18.82 7.72 -17.14
CA LYS A 66 17.62 7.14 -16.50
C LYS A 66 17.92 5.76 -15.93
N ASP A 67 18.73 4.96 -16.64
CA ASP A 67 19.16 3.62 -16.22
C ASP A 67 20.50 3.69 -15.48
N ASN A 68 20.47 4.28 -14.27
CA ASN A 68 21.64 4.38 -13.41
C ASN A 68 21.47 3.51 -12.16
N ARG A 69 22.33 2.50 -12.02
CA ARG A 69 22.34 1.56 -10.89
C ARG A 69 22.44 2.24 -9.53
N VAL A 70 23.07 3.41 -9.44
CA VAL A 70 23.11 4.20 -8.20
C VAL A 70 21.71 4.61 -7.77
N ASN A 71 20.85 5.01 -8.71
CA ASN A 71 19.46 5.37 -8.43
C ASN A 71 18.67 4.15 -7.97
N ASP A 72 18.88 2.98 -8.59
CA ASP A 72 18.19 1.74 -8.21
C ASP A 72 18.54 1.32 -6.77
N VAL A 73 19.83 1.31 -6.43
CA VAL A 73 20.29 0.96 -5.08
C VAL A 73 19.85 2.02 -4.07
N LEU A 74 19.85 3.30 -4.44
CA LEU A 74 19.38 4.37 -3.57
C LEU A 74 17.88 4.22 -3.29
N ASP A 75 17.08 3.87 -4.30
CA ASP A 75 15.65 3.61 -4.13
C ASP A 75 15.42 2.41 -3.20
N ASP A 76 16.16 1.31 -3.37
CA ASP A 76 16.13 0.16 -2.44
C ASP A 76 16.41 0.57 -0.99
N VAL A 77 17.45 1.38 -0.78
CA VAL A 77 17.88 1.83 0.55
C VAL A 77 16.80 2.69 1.20
N PHE A 78 16.22 3.65 0.48
CA PHE A 78 15.16 4.50 1.01
C PHE A 78 13.85 3.74 1.25
N GLN A 79 13.48 2.78 0.39
CA GLN A 79 12.32 1.92 0.65
C GLN A 79 12.52 1.11 1.94
N LEU A 80 13.69 0.47 2.12
CA LEU A 80 14.03 -0.26 3.33
C LEU A 80 14.02 0.64 4.57
N LEU A 81 14.72 1.77 4.53
CA LEU A 81 14.76 2.73 5.64
C LEU A 81 13.36 3.19 6.02
N SER A 82 12.53 3.54 5.03
CA SER A 82 11.14 3.93 5.28
C SER A 82 10.36 2.88 6.05
N LEU A 83 10.51 1.59 5.72
CA LEU A 83 9.89 0.52 6.48
C LEU A 83 10.45 0.38 7.90
N PHE A 84 11.76 0.60 8.09
CA PHE A 84 12.36 0.64 9.43
C PHE A 84 11.80 1.78 10.29
N PHE A 85 11.66 2.99 9.72
CA PHE A 85 11.04 4.11 10.42
C PHE A 85 9.58 3.80 10.83
N ILE A 86 8.83 3.08 10.00
CA ILE A 86 7.49 2.61 10.36
C ILE A 86 7.57 1.59 11.51
N THR A 87 8.45 0.58 11.42
CA THR A 87 8.58 -0.48 12.45
C THR A 87 9.03 0.04 13.82
N VAL A 88 9.84 1.10 13.87
CA VAL A 88 10.21 1.74 15.14
C VAL A 88 9.19 2.76 15.63
N GLY A 89 8.00 2.83 15.02
CA GLY A 89 6.88 3.69 15.46
C GLY A 89 6.95 5.14 14.96
N LYS A 90 7.97 5.52 14.19
CA LYS A 90 8.19 6.87 13.65
C LYS A 90 7.47 7.11 12.32
N SER A 91 6.27 6.57 12.15
CA SER A 91 5.54 6.62 10.87
C SER A 91 5.05 8.02 10.45
N ARG A 92 5.20 9.02 11.33
CA ARG A 92 4.87 10.43 11.09
C ARG A 92 6.06 11.29 10.66
N GLU A 93 7.27 10.74 10.62
CA GLU A 93 8.45 11.44 10.12
C GLU A 93 8.54 11.32 8.59
N SER A 94 9.16 12.28 7.92
CA SER A 94 9.27 12.27 6.46
C SER A 94 9.90 11.00 5.87
N PRO A 95 10.93 10.35 6.47
CA PRO A 95 11.53 9.14 5.89
C PRO A 95 10.54 7.97 5.83
N ALA A 96 9.60 7.90 6.76
CA ALA A 96 8.59 6.84 6.80
C ALA A 96 7.61 6.88 5.62
N THR A 97 7.51 8.02 4.92
CA THR A 97 6.56 8.20 3.81
C THR A 97 7.03 7.56 2.50
N TYR A 98 8.33 7.28 2.34
CA TYR A 98 8.92 6.88 1.05
C TYR A 98 8.33 5.59 0.47
N ALA A 99 8.28 4.51 1.26
CA ALA A 99 7.77 3.21 0.81
C ALA A 99 6.29 3.29 0.45
N GLN A 100 5.52 4.10 1.19
CA GLN A 100 4.12 4.35 0.88
C GLN A 100 3.96 5.17 -0.40
N LEU A 101 4.74 6.22 -0.60
CA LEU A 101 4.73 7.00 -1.85
C LEU A 101 5.11 6.15 -3.06
N ALA A 102 6.14 5.32 -2.95
CA ALA A 102 6.55 4.40 -4.02
C ALA A 102 5.42 3.41 -4.35
N THR A 103 4.76 2.86 -3.34
CA THR A 103 3.63 1.93 -3.55
C THR A 103 2.39 2.64 -4.11
N ILE A 104 2.08 3.86 -3.65
CA ILE A 104 0.97 4.67 -4.19
C ILE A 104 1.24 4.98 -5.66
N LYS A 105 2.46 5.37 -6.03
CA LYS A 105 2.84 5.64 -7.41
C LYS A 105 2.49 4.44 -8.30
N GLN A 106 2.96 3.24 -7.92
CA GLN A 106 2.67 2.02 -8.66
C GLN A 106 1.16 1.72 -8.71
N CYS A 107 0.42 1.92 -7.61
CA CYS A 107 -1.03 1.78 -7.63
C CYS A 107 -1.69 2.75 -8.62
N LEU A 108 -1.29 4.02 -8.65
CA LEU A 108 -1.84 5.03 -9.56
C LEU A 108 -1.49 4.74 -11.02
N GLU A 109 -0.24 4.34 -11.31
CA GLU A 109 0.18 3.95 -12.65
C GLU A 109 -0.64 2.75 -13.15
N HIS A 110 -0.84 1.73 -12.31
CA HIS A 110 -1.72 0.60 -12.64
C HIS A 110 -3.20 0.98 -12.83
N LEU A 111 -3.72 1.93 -12.04
CA LEU A 111 -5.08 2.44 -12.25
C LEU A 111 -5.17 3.14 -13.60
N ASN A 112 -4.18 3.96 -13.94
CA ASN A 112 -4.12 4.67 -15.22
C ASN A 112 -4.00 3.72 -16.42
N GLU A 113 -3.19 2.66 -16.29
CA GLU A 113 -3.06 1.61 -17.32
C GLU A 113 -4.35 0.81 -17.51
N SER A 114 -5.05 0.48 -16.42
CA SER A 114 -6.20 -0.42 -16.48
C SER A 114 -7.53 0.26 -16.72
N GLY A 115 -7.64 1.58 -16.48
CA GLY A 115 -8.92 2.29 -16.51
C GLY A 115 -9.91 1.90 -15.40
N VAL A 116 -9.50 1.08 -14.42
CA VAL A 116 -10.40 0.48 -13.42
C VAL A 116 -10.39 1.29 -12.11
N TYR A 117 -11.04 2.45 -12.11
CA TYR A 117 -11.11 3.31 -10.93
C TYR A 117 -12.46 4.02 -10.83
N THR A 118 -12.84 4.39 -9.60
CA THR A 118 -13.96 5.30 -9.35
C THR A 118 -13.47 6.63 -8.76
N GLN A 119 -14.32 7.65 -8.81
CA GLN A 119 -14.03 8.95 -8.19
C GLN A 119 -13.70 8.81 -6.70
N ASP A 120 -14.44 7.97 -5.97
CA ASP A 120 -14.25 7.74 -4.54
C ASP A 120 -12.86 7.12 -4.25
N GLU A 121 -12.41 6.19 -5.08
CA GLU A 121 -11.10 5.57 -4.91
C GLU A 121 -9.94 6.53 -5.18
N ILE A 122 -10.06 7.34 -6.22
CA ILE A 122 -9.07 8.39 -6.51
C ILE A 122 -9.04 9.41 -5.36
N SER A 123 -10.21 9.77 -4.81
CA SER A 123 -10.30 10.69 -3.68
C SER A 123 -9.58 10.17 -2.43
N ALA A 124 -9.57 8.85 -2.20
CA ALA A 124 -8.84 8.25 -1.09
C ALA A 124 -7.32 8.44 -1.23
N TYR A 125 -6.78 8.28 -2.45
CA TYR A 125 -5.36 8.59 -2.72
C TYR A 125 -5.07 10.08 -2.61
N GLN A 126 -5.98 10.94 -3.07
CA GLN A 126 -5.85 12.40 -2.94
C GLN A 126 -5.72 12.82 -1.48
N ASN A 127 -6.60 12.31 -0.62
CA ASN A 127 -6.57 12.57 0.81
C ASN A 127 -5.24 12.10 1.41
N ARG A 128 -4.80 10.88 1.07
CA ARG A 128 -3.53 10.34 1.58
C ARG A 128 -2.30 11.13 1.13
N LEU A 129 -2.21 11.52 -0.15
CA LEU A 129 -1.12 12.36 -0.63
C LEU A 129 -1.13 13.74 0.02
N SER A 130 -2.31 14.29 0.34
CA SER A 130 -2.41 15.55 1.08
C SER A 130 -1.85 15.45 2.51
N GLU A 131 -2.03 14.32 3.18
CA GLU A 131 -1.43 14.04 4.49
C GLU A 131 0.10 13.97 4.39
N PHE A 132 0.64 13.25 3.40
CA PHE A 132 2.07 13.18 3.17
C PHE A 132 2.67 14.53 2.78
N ARG A 133 1.95 15.33 2.01
CA ARG A 133 2.35 16.70 1.70
C ARG A 133 2.53 17.51 2.98
N LYS A 134 1.61 17.39 3.95
CA LYS A 134 1.72 18.07 5.26
C LYS A 134 2.94 17.57 6.03
N ILE A 135 3.15 16.26 6.14
CA ILE A 135 4.33 15.68 6.83
C ILE A 135 5.62 16.23 6.22
N ILE A 136 5.75 16.21 4.89
CA ILE A 136 6.94 16.66 4.16
C ILE A 136 7.11 18.20 4.18
N HIS A 137 6.03 18.96 4.45
CA HIS A 137 6.07 20.42 4.53
C HIS A 137 6.25 20.96 5.95
N VAL A 138 5.83 20.25 7.00
CA VAL A 138 5.97 20.70 8.39
C VAL A 138 7.44 20.79 8.81
N GLU A 139 8.33 19.98 8.23
CA GLU A 139 9.79 20.05 8.43
C GLU A 139 10.46 21.27 7.74
N ARG A 140 9.69 22.25 7.22
CA ARG A 140 10.20 23.47 6.55
C ARG A 140 10.63 24.59 7.47
N ASP A 141 10.27 24.55 8.75
CA ASP A 141 10.55 25.67 9.66
C ASP A 141 12.04 25.77 10.07
N GLU A 142 12.88 24.84 9.60
CA GLU A 142 14.34 24.90 9.73
C GLU A 142 15.09 24.93 8.38
N VAL A 143 16.25 25.58 8.42
CA VAL A 143 17.09 26.08 7.32
C VAL A 143 17.53 24.98 6.34
N ILE A 144 17.38 25.27 5.03
CA ILE A 144 17.81 24.48 3.85
C ILE A 144 17.25 23.05 3.82
N PRO A 145 16.33 22.73 2.89
CA PRO A 145 15.77 21.38 2.80
C PRO A 145 16.88 20.34 2.59
N GLU A 146 16.97 19.38 3.49
CA GLU A 146 17.97 18.33 3.40
C GLU A 146 17.91 17.59 2.03
N PRO A 147 19.04 17.14 1.48
CA PRO A 147 19.11 16.48 0.18
C PRO A 147 18.07 15.36 -0.06
N GLN A 148 17.77 14.58 0.96
CA GLN A 148 16.74 13.53 0.97
C GLN A 148 15.31 14.08 0.85
N MET A 149 15.03 15.26 1.41
CA MET A 149 13.72 15.91 1.29
C MET A 149 13.43 16.32 -0.15
N LYS A 150 14.47 16.67 -0.92
CA LYS A 150 14.34 16.93 -2.37
C LYS A 150 13.87 15.67 -3.12
N LEU A 151 14.38 14.49 -2.75
CA LEU A 151 13.98 13.22 -3.34
C LEU A 151 12.53 12.86 -2.99
N LEU A 152 12.15 12.96 -1.72
CA LEU A 152 10.78 12.72 -1.25
C LEU A 152 9.76 13.64 -1.94
N ARG A 153 10.08 14.94 -2.04
CA ARG A 153 9.24 15.92 -2.75
C ARG A 153 9.08 15.58 -4.22
N ARG A 154 10.15 15.17 -4.91
CA ARG A 154 10.08 14.74 -6.31
C ARG A 154 9.18 13.52 -6.48
N LYS A 155 9.26 12.53 -5.57
CA LYS A 155 8.33 11.39 -5.60
C LYS A 155 6.89 11.80 -5.33
N LEU A 156 6.64 12.64 -4.32
CA LEU A 156 5.31 13.17 -4.04
C LEU A 156 4.70 13.86 -5.27
N VAL A 157 5.46 14.77 -5.89
CA VAL A 157 5.02 15.47 -7.12
C VAL A 157 4.76 14.46 -8.25
N SER A 158 5.61 13.44 -8.42
CA SER A 158 5.37 12.39 -9.42
C SER A 158 4.05 11.66 -9.17
N CYS A 159 3.70 11.34 -7.92
CA CYS A 159 2.41 10.73 -7.59
C CYS A 159 1.24 11.68 -7.89
N GLU A 160 1.38 12.95 -7.50
CA GLU A 160 0.35 13.98 -7.73
C GLU A 160 0.11 14.25 -9.22
N MET A 161 1.14 14.17 -10.06
CA MET A 161 1.00 14.28 -11.51
C MET A 161 0.12 13.16 -12.09
N VAL A 162 0.38 11.90 -11.74
CA VAL A 162 -0.44 10.76 -12.18
C VAL A 162 -1.84 10.86 -11.61
N LEU A 163 -1.98 11.26 -10.34
CA LEU A 163 -3.29 11.46 -9.71
C LEU A 163 -4.12 12.53 -10.44
N ASN A 164 -3.51 13.65 -10.83
CA ASN A 164 -4.21 14.72 -11.54
C ASN A 164 -4.66 14.27 -12.93
N GLN A 165 -3.87 13.46 -13.64
CA GLN A 165 -4.28 12.86 -14.92
C GLN A 165 -5.51 11.95 -14.75
N LEU A 166 -5.55 11.16 -13.68
CA LEU A 166 -6.69 10.31 -13.33
C LEU A 166 -7.92 11.14 -12.94
N LEU A 167 -7.74 12.21 -12.16
CA LEU A 167 -8.83 13.11 -11.78
C LEU A 167 -9.42 13.82 -12.99
N GLU A 168 -8.58 14.33 -13.89
CA GLU A 168 -9.04 14.95 -15.15
C GLU A 168 -9.84 13.95 -15.98
N SER A 169 -9.37 12.70 -16.13
CA SER A 169 -10.06 11.69 -16.92
C SER A 169 -11.45 11.34 -16.36
N VAL A 170 -11.60 11.21 -15.04
CA VAL A 170 -12.92 10.96 -14.41
C VAL A 170 -13.81 12.18 -14.45
N SER A 171 -13.28 13.38 -14.15
CA SER A 171 -14.08 14.61 -14.11
C SER A 171 -14.69 14.98 -15.47
N ASN A 172 -14.07 14.52 -16.55
CA ASN A 172 -14.57 14.71 -17.91
C ASN A 172 -15.75 13.79 -18.28
N ILE A 173 -16.08 12.78 -17.46
CA ILE A 173 -17.20 11.87 -17.70
C ILE A 173 -18.50 12.57 -17.30
N SER A 174 -19.45 12.67 -18.23
CA SER A 174 -20.76 13.27 -17.94
C SER A 174 -21.53 12.47 -16.87
N GLU A 175 -22.38 13.15 -16.10
CA GLU A 175 -23.20 12.54 -15.05
C GLU A 175 -24.06 11.36 -15.57
N GLU A 176 -24.52 11.44 -16.82
CA GLU A 176 -25.30 10.38 -17.47
C GLU A 176 -24.47 9.11 -17.75
N LEU A 177 -23.15 9.24 -17.97
CA LEU A 177 -22.25 8.12 -18.21
C LEU A 177 -21.66 7.51 -16.93
N VAL A 178 -21.70 8.22 -15.81
CA VAL A 178 -21.15 7.75 -14.52
C VAL A 178 -21.70 6.36 -14.11
N PRO A 179 -23.03 6.09 -14.17
CA PRO A 179 -23.56 4.77 -13.82
C PRO A 179 -23.08 3.65 -14.76
N ILE A 180 -22.89 3.97 -16.05
CA ILE A 180 -22.38 3.01 -17.04
C ILE A 180 -20.92 2.70 -16.75
N HIS A 181 -20.11 3.75 -16.54
CA HIS A 181 -18.72 3.63 -16.17
C HIS A 181 -18.53 2.79 -14.89
N GLN A 182 -19.28 3.08 -13.82
CA GLN A 182 -19.22 2.29 -12.58
C GLN A 182 -19.60 0.82 -12.80
N SER A 183 -20.61 0.55 -13.63
CA SER A 183 -21.00 -0.82 -13.97
C SER A 183 -19.89 -1.57 -14.73
N LEU A 184 -19.20 -0.90 -15.65
CA LEU A 184 -18.08 -1.48 -16.39
C LEU A 184 -16.87 -1.75 -15.49
N VAL A 185 -16.54 -0.80 -14.60
CA VAL A 185 -15.50 -0.98 -13.58
C VAL A 185 -15.80 -2.20 -12.70
N GLU A 186 -17.06 -2.39 -12.29
CA GLU A 186 -17.48 -3.57 -11.52
C GLU A 186 -17.36 -4.87 -12.32
N ILE A 187 -17.80 -4.87 -13.59
CA ILE A 187 -17.66 -6.04 -14.47
C ILE A 187 -16.18 -6.42 -14.62
N LYS A 188 -15.31 -5.46 -14.92
CA LYS A 188 -13.88 -5.71 -15.11
C LYS A 188 -13.21 -6.29 -13.86
N ARG A 189 -13.58 -5.81 -12.67
CA ARG A 189 -13.11 -6.38 -11.39
C ARG A 189 -13.56 -7.81 -11.19
N ASN A 190 -14.81 -8.10 -11.51
CA ASN A 190 -15.36 -9.43 -11.35
C ASN A 190 -14.75 -10.42 -12.34
N LEU A 191 -14.56 -10.02 -13.60
CA LEU A 191 -13.84 -10.81 -14.61
C LEU A 191 -12.41 -11.09 -14.16
N GLY A 192 -11.67 -10.05 -13.75
CA GLY A 192 -10.32 -10.23 -13.20
C GLY A 192 -10.30 -11.16 -11.98
N ALA A 193 -11.26 -11.04 -11.06
CA ALA A 193 -11.36 -11.92 -9.90
C ALA A 193 -11.61 -13.38 -10.30
N ILE A 194 -12.45 -13.64 -11.30
CA ILE A 194 -12.69 -14.99 -11.86
C ILE A 194 -11.40 -15.56 -12.43
N GLY A 195 -10.66 -14.78 -13.22
CA GLY A 195 -9.37 -15.20 -13.79
C GLY A 195 -8.32 -15.60 -12.76
N THR A 196 -8.43 -15.13 -11.51
CA THR A 196 -7.52 -15.50 -10.41
C THR A 196 -7.92 -16.73 -9.60
N LYS A 197 -9.06 -17.34 -9.91
CA LYS A 197 -9.47 -18.59 -9.26
C LYS A 197 -8.60 -19.74 -9.77
N SER A 198 -8.37 -20.74 -8.92
CA SER A 198 -7.64 -21.96 -9.32
C SER A 198 -8.35 -22.70 -10.45
N GLU A 199 -9.68 -22.69 -10.42
CA GLU A 199 -10.56 -23.20 -11.47
C GLU A 199 -11.81 -22.31 -11.51
N PHE A 200 -12.27 -21.97 -12.71
CA PHE A 200 -13.56 -21.34 -12.96
C PHE A 200 -14.26 -22.02 -14.14
N GLU A 201 -15.58 -21.87 -14.16
CA GLU A 201 -16.39 -22.38 -15.27
C GLU A 201 -16.75 -21.25 -16.24
N ILE A 202 -16.97 -21.58 -17.51
CA ILE A 202 -17.48 -20.61 -18.49
C ILE A 202 -18.84 -20.03 -18.02
N SER A 203 -19.61 -20.82 -17.27
CA SER A 203 -20.87 -20.40 -16.64
C SER A 203 -20.70 -19.20 -15.69
N ASP A 204 -19.52 -19.00 -15.10
CA ASP A 204 -19.20 -17.85 -14.25
C ASP A 204 -19.07 -16.54 -15.07
N ILE A 205 -18.73 -16.64 -16.37
CA ILE A 205 -18.46 -15.48 -17.24
C ILE A 205 -19.72 -15.03 -17.99
N ILE A 206 -20.62 -15.97 -18.32
CA ILE A 206 -21.87 -15.71 -19.06
C ILE A 206 -22.70 -14.54 -18.48
N PRO A 207 -22.91 -14.42 -17.15
CA PRO A 207 -23.66 -13.31 -16.58
C PRO A 207 -23.06 -11.94 -16.92
N TYR A 208 -21.74 -11.84 -17.00
CA TYR A 208 -21.04 -10.61 -17.34
C TYR A 208 -21.14 -10.32 -18.84
N GLN A 209 -21.05 -11.31 -19.72
CA GLN A 209 -21.31 -11.12 -21.15
C GLN A 209 -22.73 -10.61 -21.42
N ILE A 210 -23.73 -11.10 -20.68
CA ILE A 210 -25.11 -10.60 -20.77
C ILE A 210 -25.20 -9.14 -20.32
N LYS A 211 -24.58 -8.80 -19.18
CA LYS A 211 -24.51 -7.40 -18.70
C LYS A 211 -23.81 -6.48 -19.70
N LEU A 212 -22.70 -6.91 -20.29
CA LEU A 212 -21.97 -6.15 -21.31
C LEU A 212 -22.84 -5.90 -22.54
N ARG A 213 -23.55 -6.93 -23.05
CA ARG A 213 -24.49 -6.77 -24.17
C ARG A 213 -25.64 -5.82 -23.83
N ALA A 214 -26.16 -5.86 -22.60
CA ALA A 214 -27.20 -4.94 -22.15
C ALA A 214 -26.70 -3.49 -22.06
N ILE A 215 -25.43 -3.28 -21.70
CA ILE A 215 -24.79 -1.95 -21.74
C ILE A 215 -24.59 -1.50 -23.20
N ASP A 216 -24.07 -2.38 -24.05
CA ASP A 216 -23.81 -2.09 -25.46
C ASP A 216 -25.10 -1.79 -26.23
N SER A 217 -26.22 -2.46 -25.91
CA SER A 217 -27.52 -2.19 -26.53
C SER A 217 -28.09 -0.79 -26.25
N LYS A 218 -27.53 -0.07 -25.28
CA LYS A 218 -27.89 1.34 -25.03
C LYS A 218 -27.25 2.30 -26.03
N ARG A 219 -26.30 1.82 -26.85
CA ARG A 219 -25.64 2.63 -27.87
C ARG A 219 -26.50 2.71 -29.12
N VAL A 220 -26.48 3.89 -29.74
CA VAL A 220 -27.06 4.14 -31.06
C VAL A 220 -25.89 4.50 -31.98
N ASP A 221 -25.74 3.78 -33.09
CA ASP A 221 -24.61 3.91 -34.03
C ASP A 221 -23.22 3.88 -33.35
N GLY A 222 -23.07 3.01 -32.34
CA GLY A 222 -21.82 2.85 -31.58
C GLY A 222 -21.54 3.97 -30.56
N LYS A 223 -22.48 4.88 -30.32
CA LYS A 223 -22.35 6.00 -29.39
C LYS A 223 -23.40 5.95 -28.29
N PHE A 224 -23.04 6.39 -27.08
CA PHE A 224 -24.03 6.70 -26.07
C PHE A 224 -24.60 8.09 -26.39
N LEU A 225 -25.92 8.26 -26.28
CA LEU A 225 -26.55 9.55 -26.56
C LEU A 225 -27.15 10.09 -25.27
N SER A 226 -26.97 11.38 -25.07
CA SER A 226 -27.61 12.12 -23.98
C SER A 226 -29.10 12.28 -24.22
N SER A 227 -29.83 12.69 -23.19
CA SER A 227 -31.30 12.92 -23.26
C SER A 227 -31.72 13.92 -24.35
N ASP A 228 -30.80 14.79 -24.78
CA ASP A 228 -30.94 15.77 -25.86
C ASP A 228 -30.44 15.29 -27.24
N GLY A 229 -29.95 14.05 -27.33
CA GLY A 229 -29.36 13.47 -28.55
C GLY A 229 -27.90 13.89 -28.81
N SER A 230 -27.27 14.62 -27.91
CA SER A 230 -25.85 14.98 -28.01
C SER A 230 -24.93 13.83 -27.56
N ILE A 231 -23.64 13.94 -27.87
CA ILE A 231 -22.63 12.96 -27.42
C ILE A 231 -22.11 13.43 -26.05
N PRO A 232 -22.31 12.63 -24.99
CA PRO A 232 -21.83 12.97 -23.65
C PRO A 232 -20.30 13.03 -23.60
N SER A 233 -19.77 13.97 -22.83
CA SER A 233 -18.34 14.08 -22.56
C SER A 233 -17.80 12.84 -21.84
N GLY A 234 -16.56 12.45 -22.16
CA GLY A 234 -15.91 11.26 -21.59
C GLY A 234 -16.35 9.93 -22.23
N GLN A 235 -17.20 9.96 -23.26
CA GLN A 235 -17.67 8.75 -23.95
C GLN A 235 -16.54 7.87 -24.47
N ALA A 236 -15.48 8.43 -25.06
CA ALA A 236 -14.38 7.64 -25.62
C ALA A 236 -13.73 6.72 -24.57
N HIS A 237 -13.59 7.20 -23.34
CA HIS A 237 -13.06 6.43 -22.22
C HIS A 237 -14.00 5.28 -21.83
N VAL A 238 -15.30 5.55 -21.72
CA VAL A 238 -16.32 4.53 -21.41
C VAL A 238 -16.42 3.49 -22.54
N ILE A 239 -16.21 3.90 -23.79
CA ILE A 239 -16.18 2.98 -24.94
C ILE A 239 -14.97 2.05 -24.86
N GLY A 240 -13.76 2.60 -24.68
CA GLY A 240 -12.55 1.80 -24.52
C GLY A 240 -12.66 0.80 -23.37
N LEU A 241 -13.20 1.24 -22.22
CA LEU A 241 -13.42 0.33 -21.08
C LEU A 241 -14.41 -0.79 -21.40
N LEU A 242 -15.45 -0.54 -22.21
CA LEU A 242 -16.37 -1.61 -22.63
C LEU A 242 -15.67 -2.63 -23.54
N GLU A 243 -14.88 -2.14 -24.50
CA GLU A 243 -14.11 -2.99 -25.42
C GLU A 243 -13.12 -3.87 -24.66
N GLU A 244 -12.37 -3.30 -23.71
CA GLU A 244 -11.49 -4.05 -22.83
C GLU A 244 -12.24 -5.08 -21.98
N CYS A 245 -13.43 -4.76 -21.45
CA CYS A 245 -14.25 -5.75 -20.73
C CYS A 245 -14.66 -6.93 -21.63
N TYR A 246 -14.92 -6.67 -22.91
CA TYR A 246 -15.21 -7.74 -23.87
C TYR A 246 -13.96 -8.56 -24.16
N GLU A 247 -12.81 -7.92 -24.39
CA GLU A 247 -11.54 -8.61 -24.60
C GLU A 247 -11.19 -9.51 -23.43
N ASP A 248 -11.25 -9.00 -22.19
CA ASP A 248 -11.03 -9.77 -20.96
C ASP A 248 -11.96 -10.99 -20.87
N ALA A 249 -13.26 -10.80 -21.18
CA ALA A 249 -14.22 -11.90 -21.15
C ALA A 249 -13.92 -12.97 -22.23
N HIS A 250 -13.49 -12.57 -23.42
CA HIS A 250 -13.11 -13.50 -24.49
C HIS A 250 -11.81 -14.23 -24.16
N GLU A 251 -10.79 -13.52 -23.66
CA GLU A 251 -9.52 -14.09 -23.24
C GLU A 251 -9.73 -15.14 -22.14
N LEU A 252 -10.55 -14.85 -21.12
CA LEU A 252 -10.86 -15.81 -20.06
C LEU A 252 -11.56 -17.08 -20.60
N ILE A 253 -12.44 -16.93 -21.60
CA ILE A 253 -13.12 -18.08 -22.23
C ILE A 253 -12.15 -18.87 -23.11
N ALA A 254 -11.22 -18.20 -23.81
CA ALA A 254 -10.23 -18.85 -24.67
C ALA A 254 -9.19 -19.62 -23.83
N CYS A 255 -8.70 -19.02 -22.75
CA CYS A 255 -7.69 -19.60 -21.88
C CYS A 255 -8.20 -20.83 -21.10
N GLN A 256 -9.50 -20.94 -20.76
CA GLN A 256 -10.10 -22.07 -20.00
C GLN A 256 -9.25 -22.57 -18.82
N ASN A 257 -8.88 -21.69 -17.89
CA ASN A 257 -7.99 -21.97 -16.75
C ASN A 257 -6.52 -22.24 -17.09
N ASN A 258 -6.10 -22.08 -18.35
CA ASN A 258 -4.73 -22.28 -18.78
C ASN A 258 -4.09 -20.95 -19.21
N VAL A 259 -3.09 -20.51 -18.44
CA VAL A 259 -2.23 -19.38 -18.79
C VAL A 259 -1.14 -19.89 -19.74
N ALA A 260 -0.72 -19.07 -20.71
CA ALA A 260 0.37 -19.43 -21.61
C ALA A 260 1.60 -19.97 -20.85
N GLU A 261 2.26 -20.99 -21.39
CA GLU A 261 3.34 -21.71 -20.70
C GLU A 261 4.48 -20.78 -20.24
N PHE A 262 4.80 -19.76 -21.05
CA PHE A 262 5.77 -18.72 -20.73
C PHE A 262 5.35 -17.86 -19.51
N LEU A 263 4.07 -17.53 -19.37
CA LEU A 263 3.56 -16.69 -18.28
C LEU A 263 3.28 -17.48 -17.00
N LYS A 264 3.17 -18.81 -17.08
CA LYS A 264 2.83 -19.68 -15.95
C LYS A 264 3.74 -19.51 -14.73
N PRO A 265 5.08 -19.42 -14.84
CA PRO A 265 5.94 -19.17 -13.67
C PRO A 265 5.65 -17.84 -12.97
N LEU A 266 5.29 -16.80 -13.74
CA LEU A 266 4.93 -15.49 -13.18
C LEU A 266 3.56 -15.54 -12.52
N TYR A 267 2.60 -16.21 -13.15
CA TYR A 267 1.26 -16.45 -12.61
C TYR A 267 1.31 -17.17 -11.27
N ASP A 268 2.00 -18.32 -11.20
CA ASP A 268 2.14 -19.12 -9.99
C ASP A 268 2.78 -18.28 -8.86
N ARG A 269 3.81 -17.49 -9.21
CA ARG A 269 4.46 -16.61 -8.24
C ARG A 269 3.53 -15.51 -7.72
N LEU A 270 2.73 -14.90 -8.59
CA LEU A 270 1.77 -13.87 -8.21
C LEU A 270 0.62 -14.43 -7.36
N ILE A 271 0.14 -15.64 -7.65
CA ILE A 271 -0.85 -16.33 -6.82
C ILE A 271 -0.31 -16.60 -5.41
N ASP A 272 0.93 -17.08 -5.30
CA ASP A 272 1.57 -17.32 -4.03
C ASP A 272 1.71 -16.01 -3.23
N LEU A 273 2.20 -14.95 -3.88
CA LEU A 273 2.34 -13.62 -3.27
C LEU A 273 0.98 -13.08 -2.80
N LYS A 274 -0.05 -13.17 -3.65
CA LYS A 274 -1.42 -12.77 -3.32
C LYS A 274 -1.91 -13.52 -2.08
N SER A 275 -1.78 -14.84 -2.07
CA SER A 275 -2.27 -15.69 -0.97
C SER A 275 -1.57 -15.37 0.35
N GLN A 276 -0.25 -15.14 0.30
CA GLN A 276 0.53 -14.72 1.46
C GLN A 276 0.11 -13.33 1.96
N LEU A 277 -0.07 -12.36 1.06
CA LEU A 277 -0.51 -11.00 1.39
C LEU A 277 -1.95 -10.96 1.92
N GLU A 278 -2.89 -11.71 1.32
CA GLU A 278 -4.26 -11.85 1.80
C GLU A 278 -4.29 -12.46 3.21
N ARG A 279 -3.48 -13.50 3.44
CA ARG A 279 -3.30 -14.05 4.79
C ARG A 279 -2.75 -13.00 5.75
N LEU A 280 -1.76 -12.18 5.37
CA LEU A 280 -1.25 -11.10 6.23
C LEU A 280 -2.33 -10.08 6.58
N VAL A 281 -3.13 -9.67 5.60
CA VAL A 281 -4.27 -8.73 5.80
C VAL A 281 -5.31 -9.31 6.75
N LEU A 282 -5.60 -10.61 6.66
CA LEU A 282 -6.60 -11.30 7.49
C LEU A 282 -6.11 -11.66 8.90
N THR A 283 -4.92 -12.26 8.98
CA THR A 283 -4.45 -12.99 10.17
C THR A 283 -3.31 -12.29 10.92
N HIS A 284 -2.62 -11.32 10.32
CA HIS A 284 -1.29 -10.91 10.80
C HIS A 284 -1.07 -9.40 10.82
N ARG A 285 -1.99 -8.66 11.44
CA ARG A 285 -1.63 -7.35 12.03
C ARG A 285 -0.79 -7.50 13.32
N TRP A 286 -0.61 -8.72 13.83
CA TRP A 286 -0.17 -8.95 15.22
C TRP A 286 1.30 -9.35 15.37
N SER A 287 1.99 -9.76 14.30
CA SER A 287 3.41 -10.15 14.35
C SER A 287 4.22 -9.80 13.09
N LEU A 288 3.60 -9.06 12.16
CA LEU A 288 4.29 -8.61 10.96
C LEU A 288 5.16 -7.42 11.34
N ARG A 289 6.45 -7.47 11.05
CA ARG A 289 7.25 -6.24 10.97
C ARG A 289 7.05 -5.65 9.59
N GLU A 290 6.86 -4.34 9.50
CA GLU A 290 6.67 -3.64 8.23
C GLU A 290 7.85 -3.83 7.29
N THR A 291 9.06 -3.97 7.84
CA THR A 291 10.26 -4.35 7.06
C THR A 291 10.09 -5.63 6.25
N ASP A 292 9.24 -6.58 6.65
CA ASP A 292 8.96 -7.81 5.90
C ASP A 292 8.21 -7.57 4.58
N LEU A 293 7.53 -6.43 4.46
CA LEU A 293 6.88 -6.03 3.20
C LEU A 293 7.91 -5.78 2.09
N TRP A 294 9.16 -5.47 2.45
CA TRP A 294 10.24 -5.27 1.49
C TRP A 294 10.42 -6.45 0.53
N SER A 295 10.41 -7.68 1.05
CA SER A 295 10.57 -8.87 0.21
C SER A 295 9.43 -9.07 -0.78
N TYR A 296 8.22 -8.61 -0.46
CA TYR A 296 7.08 -8.64 -1.38
C TYR A 296 7.23 -7.53 -2.42
N GLN A 297 7.53 -6.29 -2.00
CA GLN A 297 7.75 -5.15 -2.90
C GLN A 297 8.85 -5.43 -3.93
N LEU A 298 9.98 -6.00 -3.50
CA LEU A 298 11.09 -6.33 -4.40
C LEU A 298 10.69 -7.38 -5.43
N GLN A 299 9.90 -8.39 -5.05
CA GLN A 299 9.44 -9.41 -5.98
C GLN A 299 8.43 -8.85 -6.98
N LEU A 300 7.49 -8.03 -6.52
CA LEU A 300 6.52 -7.38 -7.39
C LEU A 300 7.22 -6.46 -8.38
N THR A 301 8.17 -5.65 -7.92
CA THR A 301 8.95 -4.75 -8.78
C THR A 301 9.77 -5.52 -9.82
N LYS A 302 10.34 -6.68 -9.46
CA LYS A 302 11.03 -7.54 -10.42
C LYS A 302 10.11 -8.06 -11.50
N ILE A 303 8.90 -8.52 -11.13
CA ILE A 303 7.90 -8.99 -12.10
C ILE A 303 7.45 -7.82 -12.98
N ASP A 304 7.18 -6.68 -12.36
CA ASP A 304 6.70 -5.48 -13.04
C ASP A 304 7.70 -4.94 -14.08
N ASN A 305 8.99 -4.91 -13.72
CA ASN A 305 10.08 -4.51 -14.61
C ASN A 305 10.30 -5.47 -15.81
N MET A 306 9.67 -6.64 -15.83
CA MET A 306 9.69 -7.53 -17.01
C MET A 306 8.73 -7.04 -18.10
N ARG A 307 7.80 -6.14 -17.77
CA ARG A 307 6.85 -5.56 -18.72
C ARG A 307 7.52 -4.50 -19.58
N LYS A 308 7.06 -4.35 -20.81
CA LYS A 308 7.33 -3.20 -21.69
C LYS A 308 6.01 -2.65 -22.16
N ASP A 309 5.82 -1.34 -22.08
CA ASP A 309 4.57 -0.66 -22.47
C ASP A 309 3.31 -1.31 -21.85
N GLY A 310 3.42 -1.74 -20.58
CA GLY A 310 2.34 -2.37 -19.82
C GLY A 310 2.10 -3.87 -20.08
N LYS A 311 2.84 -4.50 -21.01
CA LYS A 311 2.62 -5.91 -21.42
C LYS A 311 3.83 -6.81 -21.17
N PHE A 312 3.58 -8.10 -20.93
CA PHE A 312 4.61 -9.14 -20.91
C PHE A 312 4.85 -9.67 -22.32
N TYR A 313 6.12 -9.87 -22.67
CA TYR A 313 6.54 -10.42 -23.97
C TYR A 313 7.22 -11.77 -23.77
N ASP A 314 6.98 -12.71 -24.68
CA ASP A 314 7.70 -13.98 -24.72
C ASP A 314 9.12 -13.82 -25.31
N ASP A 315 9.88 -14.92 -25.34
CA ASP A 315 11.25 -14.95 -25.87
C ASP A 315 11.32 -14.61 -27.37
N GLU A 316 10.21 -14.71 -28.10
CA GLU A 316 10.09 -14.39 -29.52
C GLU A 316 9.64 -12.93 -29.77
N GLY A 317 9.25 -12.22 -28.71
CA GLY A 317 8.75 -10.84 -28.78
C GLY A 317 7.26 -10.73 -29.09
N ASN A 318 6.49 -11.82 -28.98
CA ASN A 318 5.04 -11.81 -29.08
C ASN A 318 4.40 -11.52 -27.71
N ILE A 319 3.11 -11.16 -27.72
CA ILE A 319 2.31 -10.95 -26.52
C ILE A 319 1.51 -12.24 -26.26
N PRO A 320 1.91 -13.08 -25.29
CA PRO A 320 1.20 -14.32 -24.98
C PRO A 320 -0.16 -14.07 -24.32
N GLU A 321 -1.09 -15.04 -24.45
CA GLU A 321 -2.40 -15.05 -23.78
C GLU A 321 -2.29 -15.19 -22.26
N GLY A 322 -3.20 -14.57 -21.51
CA GLY A 322 -3.23 -14.52 -20.05
C GLY A 322 -2.80 -13.18 -19.45
N GLN A 323 -2.66 -12.12 -20.27
CA GLN A 323 -2.16 -10.81 -19.81
C GLN A 323 -3.09 -10.19 -18.77
N ALA A 324 -4.40 -10.17 -19.05
CA ALA A 324 -5.38 -9.54 -18.16
C ALA A 324 -5.34 -10.15 -16.76
N THR A 325 -5.24 -11.48 -16.67
CA THR A 325 -5.13 -12.22 -15.41
C THR A 325 -3.86 -11.86 -14.64
N LEU A 326 -2.69 -11.85 -15.30
CA LEU A 326 -1.42 -11.50 -14.65
C LEU A 326 -1.41 -10.06 -14.17
N LEU A 327 -1.85 -9.12 -15.00
CA LEU A 327 -1.92 -7.69 -14.65
C LEU A 327 -2.87 -7.47 -13.47
N TYR A 328 -4.04 -8.11 -13.50
CA TYR A 328 -4.98 -8.03 -12.38
C TYR A 328 -4.38 -8.58 -11.08
N LEU A 329 -3.66 -9.71 -11.13
CA LEU A 329 -2.94 -10.25 -9.98
C LEU A 329 -1.86 -9.29 -9.45
N LEU A 330 -1.04 -8.74 -10.35
CA LEU A 330 0.01 -7.78 -10.01
C LEU A 330 -0.58 -6.56 -9.31
N HIS A 331 -1.61 -5.95 -9.92
CA HIS A 331 -2.32 -4.80 -9.35
C HIS A 331 -2.91 -5.13 -7.98
N LYS A 332 -3.51 -6.32 -7.84
CA LYS A 332 -4.09 -6.78 -6.57
C LYS A 332 -3.01 -6.94 -5.49
N CYS A 333 -1.84 -7.50 -5.81
CA CYS A 333 -0.74 -7.61 -4.88
C CYS A 333 -0.23 -6.23 -4.40
N TYR A 334 -0.04 -5.26 -5.32
CA TYR A 334 0.33 -3.89 -4.94
C TYR A 334 -0.71 -3.23 -4.04
N ARG A 335 -2.01 -3.39 -4.35
CA ARG A 335 -3.10 -2.88 -3.48
C ARG A 335 -3.09 -3.50 -2.09
N LEU A 336 -2.77 -4.80 -1.97
CA LEU A 336 -2.66 -5.47 -0.68
C LEU A 336 -1.46 -4.95 0.12
N VAL A 337 -0.30 -4.75 -0.52
CA VAL A 337 0.87 -4.12 0.10
C VAL A 337 0.54 -2.72 0.57
N TYR A 338 -0.10 -1.90 -0.27
CA TYR A 338 -0.54 -0.56 0.10
C TYR A 338 -1.48 -0.59 1.32
N LYS A 339 -2.48 -1.49 1.32
CA LYS A 339 -3.41 -1.65 2.43
C LYS A 339 -2.70 -2.03 3.73
N LEU A 340 -1.69 -2.90 3.67
CA LEU A 340 -0.88 -3.26 4.84
C LEU A 340 -0.11 -2.05 5.36
N LEU A 341 0.59 -1.32 4.48
CA LEU A 341 1.34 -0.12 4.84
C LEU A 341 0.46 1.02 5.38
N SER A 342 -0.69 1.28 4.76
CA SER A 342 -1.61 2.34 5.19
C SER A 342 -2.29 2.01 6.52
N SER A 343 -2.28 0.73 6.92
CA SER A 343 -2.86 0.27 8.18
C SER A 343 -1.86 0.18 9.33
N SER A 344 -0.58 0.51 9.11
CA SER A 344 0.45 0.51 10.17
C SER A 344 0.15 1.58 11.21
N GLU A 345 0.14 1.20 12.48
CA GLU A 345 -0.03 2.14 13.58
C GLU A 345 1.35 2.72 13.99
N PRO A 346 1.43 3.99 14.41
CA PRO A 346 2.67 4.63 14.90
C PRO A 346 3.07 4.10 16.28
N ILE A 347 3.36 2.80 16.38
CA ILE A 347 3.67 2.10 17.62
C ILE A 347 4.91 1.23 17.37
N ALA A 348 5.94 1.38 18.19
CA ALA A 348 7.14 0.57 18.08
C ALA A 348 6.86 -0.91 18.42
N GLU A 349 7.63 -1.81 17.80
CA GLU A 349 7.53 -3.27 17.97
C GLU A 349 7.33 -3.76 19.42
N PRO A 350 8.05 -3.24 20.45
CA PRO A 350 7.88 -3.68 21.84
C PRO A 350 6.49 -3.39 22.43
N LEU A 351 5.77 -2.39 21.92
CA LEU A 351 4.45 -1.99 22.42
C LEU A 351 3.29 -2.68 21.71
N ILE A 352 3.53 -3.31 20.55
CA ILE A 352 2.50 -3.99 19.76
C ILE A 352 1.74 -5.05 20.58
N PRO A 353 2.39 -5.92 21.39
CA PRO A 353 1.67 -6.90 22.21
C PRO A 353 0.72 -6.27 23.21
N ILE A 354 1.12 -5.15 23.84
CA ILE A 354 0.30 -4.43 24.81
C ILE A 354 -0.88 -3.77 24.10
N HIS A 355 -0.60 -3.07 22.99
CA HIS A 355 -1.63 -2.43 22.17
C HIS A 355 -2.71 -3.44 21.71
N ASN A 356 -2.31 -4.61 21.22
CA ASN A 356 -3.23 -5.65 20.76
C ASN A 356 -4.11 -6.20 21.89
N GLN A 357 -3.54 -6.39 23.09
CA GLN A 357 -4.30 -6.81 24.27
C GLN A 357 -5.36 -5.76 24.64
N LEU A 358 -4.98 -4.48 24.69
CA LEU A 358 -5.90 -3.40 25.01
C LEU A 358 -7.00 -3.24 23.96
N ARG A 359 -6.67 -3.33 22.68
CA ARG A 359 -7.65 -3.27 21.59
C ARG A 359 -8.68 -4.41 21.67
N THR A 360 -8.24 -5.60 22.07
CA THR A 360 -9.12 -6.74 22.31
C THR A 360 -10.03 -6.47 23.51
N VAL A 361 -9.48 -5.98 24.62
CA VAL A 361 -10.27 -5.62 25.83
C VAL A 361 -11.29 -4.54 25.50
N ARG A 362 -10.91 -3.48 24.79
CA ARG A 362 -11.84 -2.43 24.33
C ARG A 362 -12.99 -2.99 23.51
N LYS A 363 -12.69 -3.85 22.53
CA LYS A 363 -13.71 -4.44 21.67
C LYS A 363 -14.72 -5.24 22.51
N LEU A 364 -14.22 -6.08 23.42
CA LEU A 364 -15.07 -6.88 24.30
C LEU A 364 -15.90 -6.00 25.25
N LEU A 365 -15.30 -4.97 25.86
CA LEU A 365 -16.02 -4.01 26.70
C LEU A 365 -17.16 -3.31 25.94
N LEU A 366 -16.91 -2.86 24.71
CA LEU A 366 -17.93 -2.25 23.86
C LEU A 366 -19.02 -3.23 23.45
N GLU A 367 -18.70 -4.50 23.20
CA GLU A 367 -19.68 -5.55 22.92
C GLU A 367 -20.56 -5.81 24.14
N VAL A 368 -19.97 -5.90 25.34
CA VAL A 368 -20.73 -6.05 26.59
C VAL A 368 -21.63 -4.85 26.82
N LYS A 369 -21.10 -3.62 26.66
CA LYS A 369 -21.89 -2.38 26.78
C LYS A 369 -23.08 -2.35 25.81
N LYS A 370 -22.91 -2.84 24.58
CA LYS A 370 -23.99 -2.92 23.57
C LYS A 370 -25.06 -3.96 23.88
N LEU A 371 -24.69 -5.07 24.51
CA LEU A 371 -25.63 -6.17 24.77
C LEU A 371 -26.70 -5.79 25.79
N GLY A 372 -26.45 -4.77 26.64
CA GLY A 372 -27.46 -4.14 27.50
C GLY A 372 -28.17 -5.12 28.42
N GLY A 373 -27.68 -5.27 29.65
CA GLY A 373 -28.33 -6.07 30.68
C GLY A 373 -27.68 -5.81 32.04
N PRO A 374 -28.28 -6.30 33.15
CA PRO A 374 -27.69 -6.14 34.47
C PRO A 374 -26.35 -6.87 34.50
N PHE A 375 -25.26 -6.11 34.42
CA PHE A 375 -23.93 -6.66 34.45
C PHE A 375 -23.70 -7.26 35.84
N THR A 376 -23.17 -8.47 35.93
CA THR A 376 -22.74 -8.96 37.24
C THR A 376 -21.38 -8.36 37.58
N THR A 377 -21.15 -7.99 38.84
CA THR A 377 -19.84 -7.50 39.32
C THR A 377 -18.69 -8.45 38.93
N ARG A 378 -19.01 -9.75 38.79
CA ARG A 378 -18.09 -10.82 38.41
C ARG A 378 -17.69 -10.78 36.92
N GLU A 379 -18.57 -10.33 36.02
CA GLU A 379 -18.28 -10.13 34.61
C GLU A 379 -17.37 -8.91 34.39
N LEU A 380 -17.59 -7.80 35.10
CA LEU A 380 -16.67 -6.65 34.97
C LEU A 380 -15.31 -6.89 35.63
N TYR A 381 -15.26 -7.75 36.65
CA TYR A 381 -14.03 -8.06 37.37
C TYR A 381 -12.92 -8.62 36.48
N HIS A 382 -13.25 -9.47 35.51
CA HIS A 382 -12.22 -10.07 34.64
C HIS A 382 -11.56 -9.03 33.72
N TYR A 383 -12.31 -8.02 33.25
CA TYR A 383 -11.77 -6.91 32.50
C TYR A 383 -10.90 -6.02 33.39
N GLN A 384 -11.36 -5.71 34.61
CA GLN A 384 -10.58 -4.93 35.57
C GLN A 384 -9.24 -5.60 35.91
N MET A 385 -9.24 -6.91 36.15
CA MET A 385 -8.02 -7.68 36.38
C MET A 385 -7.11 -7.69 35.17
N LYS A 386 -7.67 -7.81 33.96
CA LYS A 386 -6.87 -7.77 32.74
C LYS A 386 -6.22 -6.41 32.53
N LEU A 387 -6.95 -5.32 32.75
CA LEU A 387 -6.43 -3.95 32.66
C LEU A 387 -5.35 -3.72 33.72
N ALA A 388 -5.60 -4.08 34.99
CA ALA A 388 -4.60 -3.97 36.06
C ALA A 388 -3.33 -4.78 35.76
N SER A 389 -3.47 -5.99 35.18
CA SER A 389 -2.32 -6.79 34.74
C SER A 389 -1.50 -6.09 33.66
N ILE A 390 -2.12 -5.37 32.74
CA ILE A 390 -1.42 -4.58 31.72
C ILE A 390 -0.78 -3.35 32.37
N ASP A 391 -1.51 -2.68 33.26
CA ASP A 391 -1.09 -1.49 33.98
C ASP A 391 0.18 -1.73 34.81
N ASN A 392 0.26 -2.90 35.45
CA ASN A 392 1.40 -3.36 36.23
C ASN A 392 2.67 -3.62 35.41
N LEU A 393 2.59 -3.67 34.07
CA LEU A 393 3.79 -3.75 33.22
C LEU A 393 4.52 -2.40 33.15
N ARG A 394 3.89 -1.31 33.59
CA ARG A 394 4.48 0.03 33.59
C ARG A 394 5.52 0.16 34.70
N LYS A 395 6.59 0.90 34.41
CA LYS A 395 7.59 1.37 35.38
C LYS A 395 7.62 2.89 35.30
N ASP A 396 7.46 3.55 36.45
CA ASP A 396 7.33 5.01 36.55
C ASP A 396 6.27 5.60 35.59
N GLY A 397 5.14 4.90 35.45
CA GLY A 397 4.03 5.30 34.59
C GLY A 397 4.27 5.10 33.09
N LYS A 398 5.35 4.43 32.67
CA LYS A 398 5.70 4.20 31.25
C LYS A 398 5.93 2.73 30.96
N PHE A 399 5.66 2.29 29.73
CA PHE A 399 6.08 0.96 29.26
C PHE A 399 7.52 1.05 28.78
N LEU A 400 8.42 0.24 29.32
CA LEU A 400 9.85 0.26 28.96
C LEU A 400 10.21 -0.94 28.09
N ASP A 401 11.20 -0.73 27.21
CA ASP A 401 11.81 -1.82 26.43
C ASP A 401 12.73 -2.70 27.30
N THR A 402 13.28 -3.78 26.74
CA THR A 402 14.25 -4.67 27.38
C THR A 402 15.47 -3.93 27.93
N ASP A 403 15.85 -2.84 27.26
CA ASP A 403 17.03 -2.02 27.59
C ASP A 403 16.69 -0.85 28.53
N GLY A 404 15.44 -0.73 28.98
CA GLY A 404 14.97 0.36 29.84
C GLY A 404 14.67 1.68 29.11
N SER A 405 14.78 1.71 27.78
CA SER A 405 14.38 2.86 26.97
C SER A 405 12.85 2.96 26.87
N VAL A 406 12.34 4.14 26.48
CA VAL A 406 10.91 4.37 26.26
C VAL A 406 10.62 4.22 24.75
N PRO A 407 9.90 3.16 24.31
CA PRO A 407 9.57 2.98 22.90
C PRO A 407 8.59 4.04 22.39
N GLU A 408 8.62 4.30 21.08
CA GLU A 408 7.65 5.18 20.41
C GLU A 408 6.23 4.61 20.45
N GLY A 409 5.23 5.51 20.51
CA GLY A 409 3.82 5.14 20.56
C GLY A 409 3.22 5.01 21.97
N GLN A 410 3.96 5.38 23.03
CA GLN A 410 3.44 5.38 24.42
C GLN A 410 2.09 6.06 24.55
N GLY A 411 1.95 7.27 23.99
CA GLY A 411 0.73 8.07 24.13
C GLY A 411 -0.51 7.35 23.59
N ILE A 412 -0.35 6.55 22.54
CA ILE A 412 -1.46 5.79 21.92
C ILE A 412 -1.87 4.65 22.83
N VAL A 413 -0.91 3.90 23.35
CA VAL A 413 -1.16 2.79 24.27
C VAL A 413 -1.77 3.30 25.58
N MET A 414 -1.28 4.42 26.11
CA MET A 414 -1.83 5.04 27.33
C MET A 414 -3.24 5.57 27.11
N ALA A 415 -3.50 6.24 25.97
CA ALA A 415 -4.84 6.71 25.64
C ALA A 415 -5.84 5.54 25.53
N LEU A 416 -5.42 4.44 24.89
CA LEU A 416 -6.26 3.24 24.77
C LEU A 416 -6.50 2.54 26.11
N LEU A 417 -5.49 2.51 26.98
CA LEU A 417 -5.61 1.99 28.34
C LEU A 417 -6.60 2.82 29.16
N ASN A 418 -6.49 4.14 29.09
CA ASN A 418 -7.42 5.05 29.75
C ASN A 418 -8.84 4.89 29.20
N GLU A 419 -9.01 4.84 27.87
CA GLU A 419 -10.31 4.60 27.23
C GLU A 419 -10.95 3.29 27.73
N CYS A 420 -10.18 2.22 27.90
CA CYS A 420 -10.69 0.97 28.47
C CYS A 420 -11.13 1.13 29.94
N TYR A 421 -10.38 1.89 30.75
CA TYR A 421 -10.77 2.18 32.12
C TYR A 421 -12.02 3.06 32.19
N ASP A 422 -12.14 4.05 31.30
CA ASP A 422 -13.29 4.96 31.21
C ASP A 422 -14.56 4.18 30.86
N ILE A 423 -14.51 3.32 29.82
CA ILE A 423 -15.65 2.45 29.47
C ILE A 423 -16.05 1.56 30.64
N LEU A 424 -15.07 0.98 31.35
CA LEU A 424 -15.34 0.12 32.49
C LEU A 424 -15.93 0.89 33.67
N PHE A 425 -15.50 2.13 33.90
CA PHE A 425 -16.03 3.00 34.93
C PHE A 425 -17.48 3.41 34.62
N GLU A 426 -17.76 3.85 33.40
CA GLU A 426 -19.12 4.17 32.93
C GLU A 426 -20.07 2.99 33.18
N MET A 427 -19.68 1.78 32.78
CA MET A 427 -20.51 0.58 32.98
C MET A 427 -20.76 0.28 34.46
N LYS A 428 -19.84 0.60 35.36
CA LYS A 428 -20.05 0.43 36.81
C LYS A 428 -20.99 1.48 37.37
N THR A 429 -20.88 2.72 36.92
CA THR A 429 -21.80 3.80 37.31
C THR A 429 -23.22 3.50 36.85
N ASP A 430 -23.39 3.04 35.60
CA ASP A 430 -24.69 2.64 35.07
C ASP A 430 -25.32 1.50 35.92
N MET A 431 -24.52 0.55 36.43
CA MET A 431 -25.00 -0.48 37.35
C MET A 431 -25.45 0.08 38.70
N GLU A 432 -24.68 1.02 39.27
CA GLU A 432 -25.02 1.65 40.55
C GLU A 432 -26.28 2.54 40.46
N GLU A 433 -26.63 3.02 39.26
CA GLU A 433 -27.86 3.77 39.00
C GLU A 433 -29.10 2.88 38.73
N GLU A 434 -28.89 1.62 38.29
CA GLU A 434 -29.96 0.63 38.05
C GLU A 434 -30.32 -0.23 39.29
N GLU A 435 -29.45 -0.30 40.30
CA GLU A 435 -29.71 -0.89 41.63
C GLU A 435 -30.50 0.06 42.56
#